data_AF-A0A6B3I5J5-F1
#
_entry.id   AF-A0A6B3I5J5-F1
#
_cell.length_a   1.000
_cell.length_b   1.000
_cell.length_c   1.000
_cell.angle_alpha   90.00
_cell.angle_beta   90.00
_cell.angle_gamma   90.00
#
_symmetry.space_group_name_H-M   'P 1'
#
loop_
_entity.id
_entity.type
_entity.pdbx_description
1 polymer ?
#
loop_
_entity_poly.entity_id
_entity_poly.type
_entity_poly.pdbx_seq_one_letter_code
_entity_poly.pdbx_strand_id
1 'polypeptide(L)'
;HALEAATGLEIVRPDLPLELIARRGPIGHTVVSFPSTVVHTLPLALAGTGVNVAVCDIAPEWLRTTASPRAQGFLSGVTETARGVQRLTSTAHA
;
A
#
# COMPACT_ATOMS: atom_id res chain seq x y z
N HIS A 1 -0.50 2.44 20.67
CA HIS A 1 0.32 1.84 21.74
C HIS A 1 0.83 0.43 21.47
N ALA A 2 0.04 -0.66 21.54
CA ALA A 2 0.61 -2.02 21.39
C ALA A 2 1.25 -2.27 20.01
N LEU A 3 0.59 -1.87 18.92
CA LEU A 3 1.10 -2.03 17.55
C LEU A 3 2.36 -1.19 17.29
N GLU A 4 2.36 0.07 17.75
CA GLU A 4 3.51 0.98 17.60
C GLU A 4 4.72 0.45 18.36
N ALA A 5 4.52 -0.02 19.61
CA ALA A 5 5.60 -0.61 20.40
C ALA A 5 6.18 -1.89 19.78
N ALA A 6 5.33 -2.72 19.15
CA ALA A 6 5.75 -3.97 18.53
C ALA A 6 6.46 -3.77 17.17
N THR A 7 6.17 -2.67 16.46
CA THR A 7 6.63 -2.46 15.07
C THR A 7 7.58 -1.29 14.91
N GLY A 8 7.66 -0.38 15.89
CA GLY A 8 8.34 0.90 15.77
C GLY A 8 7.67 1.87 14.79
N LEU A 9 6.48 1.54 14.28
CA LEU A 9 5.74 2.39 13.33
C LEU A 9 4.85 3.38 14.06
N GLU A 10 4.73 4.59 13.51
CA GLU A 10 3.74 5.59 13.92
C GLU A 10 2.40 5.34 13.20
N ILE A 11 1.29 5.37 13.94
CA ILE A 11 -0.05 5.30 13.33
C ILE A 11 -0.55 6.71 13.04
N VAL A 12 -0.49 7.11 11.77
CA VAL A 12 -1.05 8.39 11.32
C VAL A 12 -2.53 8.22 10.97
N ARG A 13 -3.39 9.10 11.50
CA ARG A 13 -4.82 9.16 11.20
C ARG A 13 -5.15 10.49 10.53
N PRO A 14 -5.11 10.55 9.19
CA PRO A 14 -5.29 11.81 8.49
C PRO A 14 -6.76 12.26 8.44
N ASP A 15 -6.99 13.56 8.62
CA ASP A 15 -8.32 14.19 8.45
C ASP A 15 -8.70 14.43 6.98
N LEU A 16 -7.74 14.24 6.07
CA LEU A 16 -7.90 14.38 4.62
C LEU A 16 -7.56 13.07 3.92
N PRO A 17 -8.01 12.87 2.66
CA PRO A 17 -7.57 11.76 1.84
C PRO A 17 -6.04 11.62 1.81
N LEU A 18 -5.57 10.38 1.80
CA LEU A 18 -4.15 10.04 1.87
C LEU A 18 -3.34 10.75 0.77
N GLU A 19 -3.92 10.92 -0.41
CA GLU A 19 -3.35 11.63 -1.54
C GLU A 19 -3.00 13.08 -1.21
N LEU A 20 -3.91 13.79 -0.52
CA LEU A 20 -3.71 15.19 -0.17
C LEU A 20 -2.67 15.35 0.93
N ILE A 21 -2.69 14.47 1.93
CA ILE A 21 -1.69 14.49 3.00
C ILE A 21 -0.32 14.15 2.45
N ALA A 22 -0.21 13.09 1.65
CA ALA A 22 1.04 12.68 1.03
C ALA A 22 1.64 13.78 0.14
N ARG A 23 0.79 14.50 -0.61
CA ARG A 23 1.23 15.61 -1.46
C ARG A 23 1.67 16.85 -0.67
N ARG A 24 1.05 17.14 0.47
CA ARG A 24 1.43 18.26 1.34
C ARG A 24 2.74 17.98 2.09
N GLY A 25 3.00 16.71 2.37
CA GLY A 25 4.19 16.27 3.11
C GLY A 25 4.16 16.66 4.60
N PRO A 26 5.21 16.30 5.35
CA PRO A 26 6.38 15.52 4.90
C PRO A 26 6.00 14.06 4.61
N ILE A 27 6.64 13.45 3.61
CA ILE A 27 6.49 12.03 3.29
C ILE A 27 7.85 11.41 2.94
N GLY A 28 7.99 10.11 3.16
CA GLY A 28 9.16 9.36 2.72
C GLY A 28 9.29 9.32 1.19
N HIS A 29 10.51 9.08 0.71
CA HIS A 29 10.81 8.95 -0.73
C HIS A 29 10.09 7.76 -1.41
N THR A 30 9.64 6.77 -0.62
CA THR A 30 8.88 5.61 -1.10
C THR A 30 7.67 5.39 -0.20
N VAL A 31 6.49 5.30 -0.81
CA VAL A 31 5.24 4.89 -0.18
C VAL A 31 4.99 3.44 -0.54
N VAL A 32 4.95 2.56 0.46
CA VAL A 32 4.65 1.15 0.27
C VAL A 32 3.20 0.88 0.69
N SER A 33 2.46 0.20 -0.18
CA SER A 33 1.08 -0.24 0.09
C SER A 33 0.96 -1.74 -0.18
N PHE A 34 0.14 -2.45 0.59
CA PHE A 34 -0.44 -3.71 0.12
C PHE A 34 -1.51 -3.43 -0.97
N PRO A 35 -2.06 -4.43 -1.66
CA PRO A 35 -3.07 -4.18 -2.68
C PRO A 35 -4.25 -3.39 -2.10
N SER A 36 -4.43 -2.17 -2.60
CA SER A 36 -5.41 -1.20 -2.14
C SER A 36 -5.77 -0.29 -3.30
N THR A 37 -7.02 0.15 -3.39
CA THR A 37 -7.46 1.02 -4.50
C THR A 37 -6.72 2.37 -4.54
N VAL A 38 -6.16 2.79 -3.41
CA VAL A 38 -5.37 4.03 -3.30
C VAL A 38 -4.11 4.03 -4.17
N VAL A 39 -3.63 2.84 -4.58
CA VAL A 39 -2.46 2.71 -5.46
C VAL A 39 -2.76 3.13 -6.91
N HIS A 40 -4.03 3.33 -7.27
CA HIS A 40 -4.42 3.92 -8.54
C HIS A 40 -4.43 5.45 -8.52
N THR A 41 -4.50 6.08 -7.35
CA THR A 41 -4.66 7.52 -7.18
C THR A 41 -3.40 8.19 -6.65
N LEU A 42 -2.66 7.54 -5.74
CA LEU A 42 -1.40 8.07 -5.19
C LEU A 42 -0.35 8.42 -6.25
N PRO A 43 -0.08 7.59 -7.29
CA PRO A 43 0.88 7.95 -8.32
C PRO A 43 0.54 9.26 -9.03
N LEU A 44 -0.75 9.51 -9.27
CA LEU A 44 -1.22 10.75 -9.89
C LEU A 44 -1.05 11.94 -8.94
N ALA A 45 -1.44 11.76 -7.67
CA ALA A 45 -1.33 12.80 -6.65
C ALA A 45 0.13 13.20 -6.37
N LEU A 46 1.06 12.25 -6.49
CA LEU A 46 2.49 12.44 -6.21
C LEU A 46 3.32 12.71 -7.47
N ALA A 47 2.70 12.82 -8.64
CA ALA A 47 3.40 13.13 -9.87
C ALA A 47 4.25 14.41 -9.74
N GLY A 48 5.52 14.31 -10.16
CA GLY A 48 6.49 15.41 -10.09
C GLY A 48 7.12 15.67 -8.72
N THR A 49 6.78 14.89 -7.68
CA THR A 49 7.39 15.03 -6.34
C THR A 49 8.68 14.22 -6.16
N GLY A 50 8.97 13.28 -7.06
CA GLY A 50 10.07 12.33 -6.91
C GLY A 50 9.78 11.17 -5.95
N VAL A 51 8.58 11.11 -5.35
CA VAL A 51 8.17 10.01 -4.48
C VAL A 51 7.78 8.78 -5.32
N ASN A 52 8.30 7.62 -4.93
CA ASN A 52 7.95 6.34 -5.52
C ASN A 52 6.73 5.73 -4.81
N VAL A 53 5.81 5.15 -5.56
CA VAL A 53 4.72 4.33 -5.01
C VAL A 53 5.01 2.88 -5.33
N ALA A 54 5.09 2.04 -4.30
CA ALA A 54 5.37 0.63 -4.44
C ALA A 54 4.22 -0.21 -3.87
N VAL A 55 3.84 -1.27 -4.59
CA VAL A 55 2.85 -2.25 -4.10
C VAL A 55 3.56 -3.53 -3.71
N CYS A 56 3.40 -3.93 -2.45
CA CYS A 56 3.86 -5.20 -1.93
C CYS A 56 2.73 -6.22 -2.04
N ASP A 57 2.96 -7.32 -2.74
CA ASP A 57 1.98 -8.41 -2.82
C ASP A 57 1.79 -9.07 -1.44
N ILE A 58 0.58 -9.58 -1.18
CA ILE A 58 0.31 -10.34 0.04
C ILE A 58 0.47 -11.84 -0.20
N ALA A 59 0.94 -12.55 0.81
CA ALA A 59 0.98 -14.00 0.77
C ALA A 59 -0.47 -14.56 0.88
N PRO A 60 -0.84 -15.61 0.12
CA PRO A 60 -2.21 -16.15 0.12
C PRO A 60 -2.72 -16.53 1.53
N GLU A 61 -1.83 -17.00 2.40
CA GLU A 61 -2.12 -17.38 3.78
C GLU A 61 -2.54 -16.22 4.70
N TRP A 62 -2.36 -14.97 4.26
CA TRP A 62 -2.88 -13.80 4.97
C TRP A 62 -4.40 -13.67 4.84
N LEU A 63 -5.00 -14.29 3.83
CA LEU A 63 -6.46 -14.35 3.70
C LEU A 63 -7.04 -15.32 4.72
N ARG A 64 -8.02 -14.84 5.49
CA ARG A 64 -8.77 -15.68 6.42
C ARG A 64 -9.47 -16.80 5.66
N THR A 65 -9.67 -17.95 6.30
CA THR A 65 -10.43 -19.08 5.74
C THR A 65 -11.88 -18.72 5.36
N THR A 66 -12.43 -17.67 5.99
CA THR A 66 -13.76 -17.13 5.69
C THR A 66 -13.77 -16.10 4.57
N ALA A 67 -12.61 -15.77 3.98
CA ALA A 67 -12.53 -14.83 2.87
C ALA A 67 -13.24 -15.39 1.64
N SER A 68 -13.84 -14.51 0.85
CA SER A 68 -14.44 -14.90 -0.42
C SER A 68 -13.38 -15.56 -1.33
N PRO A 69 -13.74 -16.63 -2.08
CA PRO A 69 -12.85 -17.21 -3.09
C PRO A 69 -12.36 -16.18 -4.14
N ARG A 70 -13.08 -15.06 -4.29
CA ARG A 70 -12.73 -13.97 -5.20
C ARG A 70 -11.73 -12.97 -4.61
N ALA A 71 -11.44 -13.03 -3.31
CA ALA A 71 -10.61 -12.03 -2.63
C ALA A 71 -9.19 -12.00 -3.20
N GLN A 72 -8.57 -13.17 -3.40
CA GLN A 72 -7.24 -13.26 -4.01
C GLN A 72 -7.22 -12.60 -5.40
N GLY A 73 -8.15 -12.98 -6.28
CA GLY A 73 -8.24 -12.43 -7.63
C GLY A 73 -8.51 -10.93 -7.66
N PHE A 74 -9.31 -10.42 -6.72
CA PHE A 74 -9.53 -8.99 -6.56
C PHE A 74 -8.23 -8.24 -6.21
N LEU A 75 -7.47 -8.73 -5.22
CA LEU A 75 -6.22 -8.08 -4.79
C LEU A 75 -5.12 -8.17 -5.87
N SER A 76 -5.02 -9.31 -6.57
CA SER A 76 -4.18 -9.43 -7.76
C SER A 76 -4.58 -8.41 -8.82
N GLY A 77 -5.88 -8.30 -9.13
CA GLY A 77 -6.40 -7.35 -10.12
C GLY A 77 -6.13 -5.88 -9.78
N VAL A 78 -6.26 -5.48 -8.52
CA VAL A 78 -5.88 -4.13 -8.05
C VAL A 78 -4.41 -3.86 -8.38
N THR A 79 -3.53 -4.80 -8.08
CA THR A 79 -2.09 -4.59 -8.28
C THR A 79 -1.70 -4.65 -9.76
N GLU A 80 -2.33 -5.50 -10.56
CA GLU A 80 -2.06 -5.64 -12.00
C GLU A 80 -2.55 -4.44 -12.82
N THR A 81 -3.64 -3.80 -12.39
CA THR A 81 -4.23 -2.67 -13.11
C THR A 81 -3.71 -1.30 -12.66
N ALA A 82 -2.93 -1.26 -11.57
CA ALA A 82 -2.30 -0.04 -11.08
C ALA A 82 -1.17 0.41 -12.02
N ARG A 83 -1.19 1.69 -12.41
CA ARG A 83 -0.17 2.31 -13.27
C ARG A 83 0.73 3.24 -12.46
N GLY A 84 1.99 3.33 -12.85
CA GLY A 84 2.95 4.22 -12.18
C GLY A 84 3.37 3.73 -10.80
N VAL A 85 3.22 2.43 -10.52
CA VAL A 85 3.67 1.79 -9.28
C VAL A 85 4.80 0.81 -9.55
N GLN A 86 5.71 0.67 -8.60
CA GLN A 86 6.70 -0.40 -8.56
C GLN A 86 6.10 -1.62 -7.85
N ARG A 87 6.22 -2.81 -8.43
CA ARG A 87 5.82 -4.05 -7.74
C ARG A 87 6.98 -4.59 -6.90
N LEU A 88 6.70 -4.91 -5.65
CA LEU A 88 7.61 -5.60 -4.74
C LEU A 88 7.09 -7.02 -4.57
N THR A 89 7.91 -8.00 -4.93
CA THR A 89 7.61 -9.41 -4.64
C THR A 89 7.89 -9.65 -3.17
N SER A 90 6.87 -10.04 -2.42
CA SER A 90 7.05 -10.53 -1.06
C SER A 90 7.92 -11.78 -1.13
N THR A 91 9.13 -11.69 -0.58
CA THR A 91 9.98 -12.87 -0.38
C THR A 91 9.57 -13.45 0.97
N ALA A 92 9.15 -14.71 0.98
CA ALA A 92 8.94 -15.41 2.24
C ALA A 92 10.27 -15.37 3.01
N HIS A 93 10.27 -14.74 4.18
CA HIS A 93 11.42 -14.81 5.07
C HIS A 93 11.50 -16.26 5.55
N ALA A 94 12.59 -16.95 5.18
CA ALA A 94 12.89 -18.31 5.63
C ALA A 94 13.05 -18.38 7.16
#